data_AF-A0A368H6T2-F1
#
_entry.id   AF-A0A368H6T2-F1
#
_cell.length_a   1.000
_cell.length_b   1.000
_cell.length_c   1.000
_cell.angle_alpha   90.00
_cell.angle_beta   90.00
_cell.angle_gamma   90.00
#
_symmetry.space_group_name_H-M   'P 1'
#
loop_
_entity.id
_entity.type
_entity.pdbx_description
1 polymer ?
#
loop_
_entity_poly.entity_id
_entity_poly.type
_entity_poly.pdbx_seq_one_letter_code
_entity_poly.pdbx_strand_id
1 'polypeptide(L)'
;MASQCTDPGQLEAMERPPMNQEEFDRRFEYELPKEHISPCTRVAAATRKFWRPFTSPRNFARTIVSFMPILDWLPKYQFKTDLLQDAIGGLTVGIMHVPQGIAYALLAGVDPVIGLYTSFFPVLAYMLFGTSRHTSTGTFAVVALMTGKAVIRLSVQPSDDGSMANMTMPDGPTPVQVASALTVLMGVIQAAVAVLGLDFVTTYFSDELVGGFTTGASMHVFITQFKDITGIYGLPRRDGPANALLVSFRSGTFLKLPGFMTTLQKVYDLCRNIPRANLMTLGMSAVTILVLIIGKDLVNPRVQKRCPVPIPFELLAVSRLSHLF
;
A
#
# COMPACT_ATOMS: atom_id res chain seq x y z
N MET A 1 -46.56 16.95 -24.21
CA MET A 1 -46.61 18.15 -25.07
C MET A 1 -45.32 18.91 -24.85
N ALA A 2 -44.41 19.13 -25.80
CA ALA A 2 -44.44 18.84 -27.22
C ALA A 2 -43.03 18.41 -27.64
N SER A 3 -42.97 17.34 -28.41
CA SER A 3 -41.88 17.12 -29.35
C SER A 3 -41.94 18.22 -30.41
N GLN A 4 -40.86 18.96 -30.60
CA GLN A 4 -40.59 19.58 -31.88
C GLN A 4 -39.20 19.15 -32.31
N CYS A 5 -39.19 18.34 -33.37
CA CYS A 5 -38.05 18.08 -34.21
C CYS A 5 -37.45 19.43 -34.62
N THR A 6 -36.19 19.65 -34.29
CA THR A 6 -35.42 20.77 -34.85
C THR A 6 -35.09 20.43 -36.30
N ASP A 7 -35.56 21.27 -37.22
CA ASP A 7 -35.21 21.24 -38.65
C ASP A 7 -33.68 21.26 -38.85
N PRO A 8 -33.13 20.51 -39.82
CA PRO A 8 -31.69 20.49 -40.12
C PRO A 8 -31.15 21.76 -40.82
N GLY A 9 -31.92 22.87 -40.78
CA GLY A 9 -31.62 24.11 -41.51
C GLY A 9 -31.44 25.37 -40.65
N GLN A 10 -31.53 25.28 -39.32
CA GLN A 10 -31.31 26.43 -38.43
C GLN A 10 -30.10 26.22 -37.53
N LEU A 11 -28.90 26.32 -38.12
CA LEU A 11 -27.78 26.91 -37.39
C LEU A 11 -28.14 28.39 -37.23
N GLU A 12 -28.87 28.72 -36.17
CA GLU A 12 -28.96 30.12 -35.72
C GLU A 12 -27.52 30.58 -35.49
N ALA A 13 -27.01 31.36 -36.44
CA ALA A 13 -25.81 32.13 -36.27
C ALA A 13 -26.11 33.08 -35.12
N MET A 14 -25.70 32.70 -33.91
CA MET A 14 -25.85 33.53 -32.74
C MET A 14 -24.86 34.70 -32.90
N GLU A 15 -25.31 35.74 -33.60
CA GLU A 15 -24.53 36.92 -33.95
C GLU A 15 -24.38 37.77 -32.68
N ARG A 16 -23.46 37.36 -31.81
CA ARG A 16 -23.11 38.13 -30.61
C ARG A 16 -22.13 39.23 -31.03
N PRO A 17 -22.38 40.50 -30.68
CA PRO A 17 -21.41 41.55 -30.93
C PRO A 17 -20.09 41.21 -30.21
N PRO A 18 -18.92 41.48 -30.83
CA PRO A 18 -17.63 41.30 -30.16
C PRO A 18 -17.60 42.19 -28.93
N MET A 19 -17.26 41.59 -27.79
CA MET A 19 -17.30 42.25 -26.50
C MET A 19 -15.91 42.23 -25.88
N ASN A 20 -15.48 43.36 -25.31
CA ASN A 20 -14.23 43.43 -24.55
C ASN A 20 -14.40 42.79 -23.17
N GLN A 21 -13.30 42.34 -22.55
CA GLN A 21 -13.34 41.70 -21.23
C GLN A 21 -14.04 42.58 -20.17
N GLU A 22 -13.81 43.90 -20.18
CA GLU A 22 -14.47 44.83 -19.25
C GLU A 22 -15.98 44.94 -19.47
N GLU A 23 -16.46 44.86 -20.72
CA GLU A 23 -17.89 44.84 -21.02
C GLU A 23 -18.54 43.52 -20.60
N PHE A 24 -17.82 42.41 -20.80
CA PHE A 24 -18.26 41.10 -20.34
C PHE A 24 -18.39 41.08 -18.81
N ASP A 25 -17.36 41.54 -18.10
CA ASP A 25 -17.33 41.56 -16.64
C ASP A 25 -18.42 42.48 -16.07
N ARG A 26 -18.67 43.65 -16.69
CA ARG A 26 -19.81 44.51 -16.32
C ARG A 26 -21.16 43.85 -16.58
N ARG A 27 -21.32 43.17 -17.72
CA ARG A 27 -22.62 42.59 -18.13
C ARG A 27 -23.01 41.36 -17.31
N PHE A 28 -22.02 40.62 -16.82
CA PHE A 28 -22.22 39.45 -15.97
C PHE A 28 -21.93 39.72 -14.49
N GLU A 29 -21.78 41.00 -14.11
CA GLU A 29 -21.48 41.43 -12.73
C GLU A 29 -20.33 40.62 -12.10
N TYR A 30 -19.29 40.38 -12.89
CA TYR A 30 -18.11 39.63 -12.44
C TYR A 30 -17.29 40.51 -11.49
N GLU A 31 -17.35 40.22 -10.21
CA GLU A 31 -16.40 40.74 -9.24
C GLU A 31 -15.08 39.98 -9.36
N LEU A 32 -13.99 40.67 -9.71
CA LEU A 32 -12.65 40.08 -9.64
C LEU A 32 -12.42 39.50 -8.24
N PRO A 33 -12.03 38.23 -8.11
CA PRO A 33 -11.59 37.70 -6.82
C PRO A 33 -10.41 38.55 -6.34
N LYS A 34 -10.47 39.04 -5.09
CA LYS A 34 -9.43 39.89 -4.49
C LYS A 34 -8.11 39.12 -4.41
N GLU A 35 -7.30 39.19 -5.46
CA GLU A 35 -6.16 38.29 -5.67
C GLU A 35 -4.85 38.77 -5.05
N HIS A 36 -4.87 39.79 -4.18
CA HIS A 36 -3.70 40.14 -3.36
C HIS A 36 -3.79 39.48 -1.98
N ILE A 37 -3.77 38.14 -1.96
CA ILE A 37 -3.62 37.40 -0.71
C ILE A 37 -2.14 37.45 -0.32
N SER A 38 -1.77 38.36 0.58
CA SER A 38 -0.43 38.41 1.15
C SER A 38 -0.04 37.04 1.73
N PRO A 39 1.25 36.63 1.70
CA PRO A 39 1.68 35.34 2.23
C PRO A 39 1.25 35.16 3.70
N CYS A 40 1.24 36.26 4.49
CA CYS A 40 0.71 36.28 5.85
C CYS A 40 -0.77 35.90 5.94
N THR A 41 -1.60 36.29 4.97
CA THR A 41 -3.03 35.94 4.95
C THR A 41 -3.26 34.48 4.58
N ARG A 42 -2.39 33.89 3.73
CA ARG A 42 -2.40 32.45 3.42
C ARG A 42 -2.01 31.61 4.64
N VAL A 43 -0.97 32.04 5.37
CA VAL A 43 -0.54 31.38 6.62
C VAL A 43 -1.62 31.52 7.69
N ALA A 44 -2.22 32.71 7.85
CA ALA A 44 -3.31 32.94 8.78
C ALA A 44 -4.58 32.14 8.41
N ALA A 45 -4.86 31.91 7.13
CA ALA A 45 -5.98 31.07 6.70
C ALA A 45 -5.71 29.58 6.95
N ALA A 46 -4.48 29.11 6.73
CA ALA A 46 -4.04 27.74 6.99
C ALA A 46 -4.07 27.43 8.50
N THR A 47 -3.56 28.32 9.35
CA THR A 47 -3.65 28.18 10.81
C THR A 47 -5.10 28.27 11.27
N ARG A 48 -5.93 29.16 10.70
CA ARG A 48 -7.36 29.23 11.02
C ARG A 48 -8.10 27.93 10.68
N LYS A 49 -7.71 27.18 9.65
CA LYS A 49 -8.27 25.83 9.35
C LYS A 49 -7.99 24.85 10.50
N PHE A 50 -6.81 24.92 11.11
CA PHE A 50 -6.41 24.07 12.24
C PHE A 50 -7.10 24.46 13.57
N TRP A 51 -7.40 25.74 13.77
CA TRP A 51 -8.05 26.25 15.00
C TRP A 51 -9.59 26.29 14.92
N ARG A 52 -10.18 26.19 13.73
CA ARG A 52 -11.64 26.13 13.50
C ARG A 52 -12.38 25.03 14.29
N PRO A 53 -11.83 23.81 14.50
CA PRO A 53 -12.48 22.79 15.31
C PRO A 53 -12.62 23.20 16.78
N PHE A 54 -11.69 24.00 17.31
CA PHE A 54 -11.59 24.35 18.73
C PHE A 54 -12.33 25.64 19.11
N THR A 55 -12.97 26.35 18.16
CA THR A 55 -13.68 27.61 18.43
C THR A 55 -15.09 27.44 19.01
N SER A 56 -15.71 26.27 18.90
CA SER A 56 -17.03 26.00 19.47
C SER A 56 -17.24 24.50 19.71
N PRO A 57 -17.89 24.07 20.80
CA PRO A 57 -18.17 22.66 21.06
C PRO A 57 -19.00 21.98 19.96
N ARG A 58 -19.87 22.74 19.26
CA ARG A 58 -20.63 22.21 18.10
C ARG A 58 -19.74 21.97 16.88
N ASN A 59 -18.75 22.83 16.65
CA ASN A 59 -17.79 22.67 15.55
C ASN A 59 -16.84 21.50 15.84
N PHE A 60 -16.38 21.37 17.08
CA PHE A 60 -15.59 20.23 17.53
C PHE A 60 -16.33 18.90 17.34
N ALA A 61 -17.60 18.84 17.77
CA ALA A 61 -18.43 17.66 17.57
C ALA A 61 -18.62 17.34 16.08
N ARG A 62 -18.86 18.35 15.23
CA ARG A 62 -18.91 18.16 13.77
C ARG A 62 -17.59 17.66 13.19
N THR A 63 -16.46 18.14 13.68
CA THR A 63 -15.13 17.67 13.24
C THR A 63 -14.89 16.23 13.65
N ILE A 64 -15.27 15.82 14.87
CA ILE A 64 -15.19 14.41 15.30
C ILE A 64 -16.09 13.52 14.45
N VAL A 65 -17.33 13.95 14.19
CA VAL A 65 -18.25 13.21 13.31
C VAL A 65 -17.69 13.11 11.89
N SER A 66 -17.06 14.18 11.37
CA SER A 66 -16.40 14.13 10.06
C SER A 66 -15.16 13.23 10.02
N PHE A 67 -14.59 12.89 11.17
CA PHE A 67 -13.48 11.94 11.28
C PHE A 67 -13.97 10.47 11.25
N MET A 68 -15.26 10.25 11.47
CA MET A 68 -15.91 8.93 11.41
C MET A 68 -16.86 8.84 10.20
N PRO A 69 -16.33 8.69 8.98
CA PRO A 69 -17.13 8.62 7.75
C PRO A 69 -18.15 7.49 7.75
N ILE A 70 -17.97 6.47 8.60
CA ILE A 70 -18.95 5.39 8.81
C ILE A 70 -20.35 5.91 9.16
N LEU A 71 -20.45 6.99 9.91
CA LEU A 71 -21.73 7.56 10.32
C LEU A 71 -22.49 8.21 9.16
N ASP A 72 -21.79 8.66 8.11
CA ASP A 72 -22.40 9.30 6.95
C ASP A 72 -22.89 8.28 5.92
N TRP A 73 -22.15 7.17 5.78
CA TRP A 73 -22.44 6.17 4.75
C TRP A 73 -23.32 5.05 5.27
N LEU A 74 -23.15 4.58 6.51
CA LEU A 74 -23.90 3.43 7.03
C LEU A 74 -25.42 3.64 7.02
N PRO A 75 -25.97 4.84 7.35
CA PRO A 75 -27.41 5.08 7.27
C PRO A 75 -27.97 5.08 5.83
N LYS A 76 -27.13 5.36 4.84
CA LYS A 76 -27.53 5.40 3.41
C LYS A 76 -27.39 4.03 2.73
N TYR A 77 -26.96 3.00 3.47
CA TYR A 77 -26.65 1.69 2.93
C TYR A 77 -27.91 0.88 2.58
N GLN A 78 -27.95 0.31 1.37
CA GLN A 78 -29.08 -0.48 0.88
C GLN A 78 -28.88 -1.96 1.24
N PHE A 79 -29.27 -2.35 2.46
CA PHE A 79 -29.07 -3.72 2.98
C PHE A 79 -29.64 -4.84 2.09
N LYS A 80 -30.66 -4.57 1.28
CA LYS A 80 -31.31 -5.59 0.44
C LYS A 80 -30.53 -5.92 -0.83
N THR A 81 -29.81 -4.95 -1.40
CA THR A 81 -29.10 -5.11 -2.66
C THR A 81 -27.62 -5.41 -2.45
N ASP A 82 -27.01 -4.72 -1.49
CA ASP A 82 -25.54 -4.62 -1.41
C ASP A 82 -24.96 -5.65 -0.42
N LEU A 83 -25.73 -6.04 0.60
CA LEU A 83 -25.24 -6.91 1.69
C LEU A 83 -24.71 -8.26 1.19
N LEU A 84 -25.40 -8.86 0.21
CA LEU A 84 -24.97 -10.16 -0.33
C LEU A 84 -23.66 -10.02 -1.13
N GLN A 85 -23.52 -8.95 -1.91
CA GLN A 85 -22.34 -8.70 -2.74
C GLN A 85 -21.13 -8.37 -1.85
N ASP A 86 -21.33 -7.52 -0.84
CA ASP A 86 -20.30 -7.15 0.13
C ASP A 86 -19.89 -8.34 1.02
N ALA A 87 -20.84 -9.19 1.42
CA ALA A 87 -20.54 -10.39 2.20
C ALA A 87 -19.69 -11.40 1.39
N ILE A 88 -20.04 -11.63 0.13
CA ILE A 88 -19.28 -12.51 -0.77
C ILE A 88 -17.89 -11.91 -1.05
N GLY A 89 -17.82 -10.61 -1.34
CA GLY A 89 -16.57 -9.90 -1.58
C GLY A 89 -15.66 -9.93 -0.34
N GLY A 90 -16.20 -9.60 0.82
CA GLY A 90 -15.49 -9.60 2.10
C GLY A 90 -15.00 -11.00 2.50
N LEU A 91 -15.82 -12.04 2.32
CA LEU A 91 -15.40 -13.43 2.54
C LEU A 91 -14.25 -13.81 1.61
N THR A 92 -14.33 -13.44 0.33
CA THR A 92 -13.29 -13.76 -0.65
C THR A 92 -11.97 -13.04 -0.34
N VAL A 93 -12.03 -11.75 -0.02
CA VAL A 93 -10.86 -10.96 0.39
C VAL A 93 -10.27 -11.50 1.70
N GLY A 94 -11.11 -11.86 2.66
CA GLY A 94 -10.70 -12.47 3.92
C GLY A 94 -9.94 -13.79 3.71
N ILE A 95 -10.44 -14.66 2.83
CA ILE A 95 -9.75 -15.90 2.46
C ILE A 95 -8.38 -15.61 1.82
N MET A 96 -8.26 -14.58 0.98
CA MET A 96 -6.98 -14.18 0.37
C MET A 96 -5.99 -13.58 1.38
N HIS A 97 -6.48 -12.85 2.40
CA HIS A 97 -5.64 -12.23 3.42
C HIS A 97 -4.89 -13.23 4.33
N VAL A 98 -5.41 -14.46 4.48
CA VAL A 98 -4.82 -15.49 5.35
C VAL A 98 -3.44 -15.95 4.84
N PRO A 99 -3.30 -16.54 3.64
CA PRO A 99 -1.99 -16.95 3.12
C PRO A 99 -1.08 -15.75 2.86
N GLN A 100 -1.62 -14.62 2.39
CA GLN A 100 -0.85 -13.40 2.14
C GLN A 100 -0.23 -12.85 3.44
N GLY A 101 -1.00 -12.77 4.52
CA GLY A 101 -0.51 -12.27 5.82
C GLY A 101 0.59 -13.16 6.40
N ILE A 102 0.43 -14.48 6.31
CA ILE A 102 1.44 -15.45 6.76
C ILE A 102 2.74 -15.29 5.97
N ALA A 103 2.65 -15.24 4.64
CA ALA A 103 3.83 -15.07 3.78
C ALA A 103 4.57 -13.76 4.09
N TYR A 104 3.84 -12.66 4.30
CA TYR A 104 4.44 -11.36 4.57
C TYR A 104 5.02 -11.24 6.00
N ALA A 105 4.46 -11.93 6.99
CA ALA A 105 5.09 -12.04 8.31
C ALA A 105 6.44 -12.75 8.25
N LEU A 106 6.52 -13.86 7.51
CA LEU A 106 7.78 -14.58 7.28
C LEU A 106 8.82 -13.70 6.56
N LEU A 107 8.40 -12.87 5.60
CA LEU A 107 9.28 -11.90 4.94
C LEU A 107 9.76 -10.78 5.87
N ALA A 108 8.93 -10.39 6.84
CA ALA A 108 9.28 -9.42 7.87
C ALA A 108 10.13 -10.02 9.01
N GLY A 109 10.37 -11.33 9.00
CA GLY A 109 11.17 -12.02 10.02
C GLY A 109 10.48 -12.10 11.39
N VAL A 110 9.15 -12.12 11.40
CA VAL A 110 8.32 -12.30 12.62
C VAL A 110 7.46 -13.54 12.50
N ASP A 111 6.91 -14.01 13.62
CA ASP A 111 6.09 -15.20 13.64
C ASP A 111 4.83 -15.07 12.75
N PRO A 112 4.41 -16.14 12.04
CA PRO A 112 3.23 -16.14 11.17
C PRO A 112 1.94 -15.60 11.79
N VAL A 113 1.77 -15.80 13.10
CA VAL A 113 0.60 -15.35 13.87
C VAL A 113 0.46 -13.82 13.83
N ILE A 114 1.59 -13.10 13.85
CA ILE A 114 1.60 -11.63 13.75
C ILE A 114 1.05 -11.19 12.39
N GLY A 115 1.31 -11.94 11.33
CA GLY A 115 0.74 -11.69 10.00
C GLY A 115 -0.79 -11.69 10.01
N LEU A 116 -1.40 -12.64 10.72
CA LEU A 116 -2.86 -12.72 10.87
C LEU A 116 -3.41 -11.52 11.66
N TYR A 117 -2.71 -11.09 12.72
CA TYR A 117 -3.10 -9.89 13.46
C TYR A 117 -3.05 -8.64 12.57
N THR A 118 -2.00 -8.49 11.76
CA THR A 118 -1.88 -7.35 10.82
C THR A 118 -2.87 -7.39 9.66
N SER A 119 -3.45 -8.54 9.34
CA SER A 119 -4.52 -8.66 8.34
C SER A 119 -5.93 -8.40 8.90
N PHE A 120 -6.12 -8.52 10.22
CA PHE A 120 -7.43 -8.39 10.87
C PHE A 120 -7.69 -7.00 11.48
N PHE A 121 -6.81 -6.55 12.39
CA PHE A 121 -7.04 -5.32 13.16
C PHE A 121 -7.04 -4.04 12.30
N PRO A 122 -6.12 -3.86 11.32
CA PRO A 122 -6.13 -2.67 10.48
C PRO A 122 -7.37 -2.55 9.59
N VAL A 123 -7.94 -3.67 9.14
CA VAL A 123 -9.20 -3.67 8.36
C VAL A 123 -10.36 -3.17 9.22
N LEU A 124 -10.44 -3.62 10.48
CA LEU A 124 -11.45 -3.13 11.43
C LEU A 124 -11.29 -1.63 11.71
N ALA A 125 -10.06 -1.17 11.91
CA ALA A 125 -9.78 0.26 12.08
C ALA A 125 -10.15 1.06 10.81
N TYR A 126 -9.83 0.53 9.62
CA TYR A 126 -10.17 1.16 8.35
C TYR A 126 -11.68 1.20 8.10
N MET A 127 -12.46 0.22 8.59
CA MET A 127 -13.92 0.27 8.50
C MET A 127 -14.51 1.47 9.25
N LEU A 128 -13.93 1.88 10.38
CA LEU A 128 -14.39 3.01 11.18
C LEU A 128 -13.95 4.37 10.61
N PHE A 129 -12.69 4.48 10.19
CA PHE A 129 -12.05 5.74 9.80
C PHE A 129 -11.85 5.93 8.28
N GLY A 130 -12.12 4.89 7.49
CA GLY A 130 -11.87 4.87 6.04
C GLY A 130 -12.89 5.67 5.24
N THR A 131 -12.39 6.48 4.32
CA THR A 131 -13.22 7.34 3.45
C THR A 131 -13.78 6.60 2.23
N SER A 132 -13.14 5.50 1.80
CA SER A 132 -13.55 4.69 0.65
C SER A 132 -14.11 3.35 1.09
N ARG A 133 -15.31 3.00 0.61
CA ARG A 133 -15.97 1.71 0.90
C ARG A 133 -15.36 0.51 0.17
N HIS A 134 -14.76 0.73 -1.00
CA HIS A 134 -14.26 -0.37 -1.84
C HIS A 134 -12.81 -0.74 -1.56
N THR A 135 -12.10 0.09 -0.80
CA THR A 135 -10.68 -0.13 -0.49
C THR A 135 -10.56 -1.02 0.75
N SER A 136 -9.89 -2.16 0.61
CA SER A 136 -9.47 -2.97 1.76
C SER A 136 -8.00 -2.71 2.06
N THR A 137 -7.70 -2.31 3.30
CA THR A 137 -6.31 -2.13 3.75
C THR A 137 -5.78 -3.46 4.28
N GLY A 138 -4.68 -3.95 3.72
CA GLY A 138 -4.07 -5.21 4.12
C GLY A 138 -2.55 -5.12 4.25
N THR A 139 -1.93 -6.28 4.35
CA THR A 139 -0.47 -6.42 4.39
C THR A 139 0.12 -6.18 2.99
N PHE A 140 1.29 -5.54 2.91
CA PHE A 140 1.94 -5.20 1.64
C PHE A 140 3.39 -5.72 1.57
N ALA A 141 3.74 -6.35 0.44
CA ALA A 141 5.03 -7.03 0.27
C ALA A 141 6.24 -6.12 0.50
N VAL A 142 6.22 -4.90 -0.04
CA VAL A 142 7.36 -3.97 0.08
C VAL A 142 7.54 -3.52 1.53
N VAL A 143 6.45 -3.22 2.22
CA VAL A 143 6.49 -2.82 3.64
C VAL A 143 7.03 -3.97 4.48
N ALA A 144 6.57 -5.21 4.24
CA ALA A 144 7.09 -6.40 4.92
C ALA A 144 8.60 -6.59 4.70
N LEU A 145 9.08 -6.44 3.45
CA LEU A 145 10.51 -6.52 3.14
C LEU A 145 11.34 -5.41 3.81
N MET A 146 10.80 -4.19 3.91
CA MET A 146 11.51 -3.08 4.57
C MET A 146 11.53 -3.24 6.09
N THR A 147 10.41 -3.67 6.69
CA THR A 147 10.34 -4.04 8.10
C THR A 147 11.30 -5.18 8.42
N GLY A 148 11.36 -6.23 7.59
CA GLY A 148 12.30 -7.34 7.76
C GLY A 148 13.76 -6.89 7.76
N LYS A 149 14.14 -5.92 6.92
CA LYS A 149 15.49 -5.32 6.96
C LYS A 149 15.76 -4.61 8.29
N ALA A 150 14.79 -3.87 8.83
CA ALA A 150 14.95 -3.19 10.11
C ALA A 150 15.04 -4.19 11.27
N VAL A 151 14.17 -5.21 11.27
CA VAL A 151 14.15 -6.30 12.26
C VAL A 151 15.47 -7.05 12.26
N ILE A 152 15.99 -7.49 11.11
CA ILE A 152 17.26 -8.22 11.02
C ILE A 152 18.43 -7.39 11.58
N ARG A 153 18.42 -6.07 11.40
CA ARG A 153 19.51 -5.18 11.84
C ARG A 153 19.50 -4.88 13.34
N LEU A 154 18.32 -4.81 13.94
CA LEU A 154 18.13 -4.29 15.30
C LEU A 154 17.75 -5.39 16.30
N SER A 155 17.21 -6.51 15.83
CA SER A 155 16.86 -7.64 16.69
C SER A 155 18.04 -8.58 16.89
N VAL A 156 18.10 -9.18 18.06
CA VAL A 156 18.99 -10.32 18.29
C VAL A 156 18.26 -11.55 17.76
N GLN A 157 18.76 -12.11 16.65
CA GLN A 157 18.26 -13.39 16.16
C GLN A 157 18.84 -14.50 17.05
N PRO A 158 18.02 -15.48 17.49
CA PRO A 158 18.55 -16.66 18.15
C PRO A 158 19.50 -17.35 17.18
N SER A 159 20.78 -17.47 17.54
CA SER A 159 21.74 -18.24 16.77
C SER A 159 21.34 -19.71 16.85
N ASP A 160 21.12 -20.35 15.69
CA ASP A 160 20.91 -21.81 15.55
C ASP A 160 22.19 -22.65 15.84
N ASP A 161 23.18 -22.06 16.51
CA ASP A 161 24.36 -22.80 16.96
C ASP A 161 23.97 -23.57 18.23
N GLY A 162 23.74 -24.88 18.06
CA GLY A 162 23.45 -25.84 19.12
C GLY A 162 24.57 -26.05 20.15
N SER A 163 25.45 -25.08 20.35
CA SER A 163 26.36 -25.04 21.48
C SER A 163 25.61 -24.58 22.72
N MET A 164 25.34 -25.54 23.61
CA MET A 164 24.93 -25.37 25.01
C MET A 164 26.01 -24.62 25.82
N ALA A 165 26.38 -23.41 25.40
CA ALA A 165 27.42 -22.60 26.01
C ALA A 165 27.11 -21.11 25.81
N ASN A 166 26.05 -20.64 26.46
CA ASN A 166 26.09 -19.54 27.45
C ASN A 166 24.64 -19.13 27.76
N MET A 167 24.16 -19.42 28.96
CA MET A 167 22.83 -19.04 29.47
C MET A 167 22.77 -17.54 29.82
N THR A 168 23.43 -16.68 29.05
CA THR A 168 23.16 -15.25 29.06
C THR A 168 21.98 -15.01 28.13
N MET A 169 20.86 -14.55 28.70
CA MET A 169 19.74 -14.01 27.95
C MET A 169 20.29 -13.09 26.84
N PRO A 170 19.91 -13.29 25.57
CA PRO A 170 20.36 -12.40 24.52
C PRO A 170 19.91 -10.98 24.88
N ASP A 171 20.89 -10.10 25.13
CA ASP A 171 20.69 -8.77 25.70
C ASP A 171 20.24 -7.79 24.60
N GLY A 172 19.14 -8.12 23.93
CA GLY A 172 18.62 -7.30 22.84
C GLY A 172 17.15 -7.57 22.51
N PRO A 173 16.55 -6.64 21.75
CA PRO A 173 15.10 -6.64 21.53
C PRO A 173 14.69 -7.80 20.63
N THR A 174 13.57 -8.42 20.96
CA THR A 174 13.00 -9.49 20.13
C THR A 174 12.50 -8.93 18.78
N PRO A 175 12.43 -9.74 17.71
CA PRO A 175 11.92 -9.30 16.41
C PRO A 175 10.57 -8.58 16.47
N VAL A 176 9.66 -9.07 17.33
CA VAL A 176 8.32 -8.50 17.54
C VAL A 176 8.39 -7.14 18.25
N GLN A 177 9.30 -6.96 19.21
CA GLN A 177 9.51 -5.66 19.86
C GLN A 177 10.03 -4.62 18.88
N VAL A 178 11.00 -4.98 18.02
CA VAL A 178 11.50 -4.07 16.98
C VAL A 178 10.40 -3.72 15.98
N ALA A 179 9.66 -4.72 15.50
CA ALA A 179 8.58 -4.49 14.54
C ALA A 179 7.47 -3.60 15.12
N SER A 180 7.04 -3.84 16.36
CA SER A 180 6.00 -3.03 17.02
C SER A 180 6.47 -1.60 17.30
N ALA A 181 7.70 -1.40 17.76
CA ALA A 181 8.28 -0.06 17.94
C ALA A 181 8.35 0.71 16.60
N LEU A 182 8.74 0.02 15.51
CA LEU A 182 8.76 0.61 14.17
C LEU A 182 7.36 1.02 13.72
N THR A 183 6.35 0.17 13.93
CA THR A 183 4.95 0.49 13.58
C THR A 183 4.43 1.69 14.36
N VAL A 184 4.71 1.77 15.66
CA VAL A 184 4.32 2.94 16.50
C VAL A 184 4.99 4.21 16.00
N LEU A 185 6.30 4.16 15.71
CA LEU A 185 7.02 5.29 15.16
C LEU A 185 6.46 5.76 13.81
N MET A 186 6.14 4.82 12.92
CA MET A 186 5.51 5.15 11.64
C MET A 186 4.13 5.81 11.84
N GLY A 187 3.34 5.35 12.82
CA GLY A 187 2.08 5.99 13.18
C GLY A 187 2.24 7.42 13.69
N VAL A 188 3.26 7.67 14.52
CA VAL A 188 3.60 9.03 15.00
C VAL A 188 4.01 9.93 13.83
N ILE A 189 4.84 9.43 12.91
CA ILE A 189 5.26 10.18 11.72
C ILE A 189 4.04 10.48 10.82
N GLN A 190 3.16 9.50 10.59
CA GLN A 190 1.93 9.68 9.82
C GLN A 190 1.01 10.72 10.47
N ALA A 191 0.86 10.69 11.80
CA ALA A 191 0.11 11.69 12.54
C ALA A 191 0.74 13.09 12.41
N ALA A 192 2.07 13.20 12.48
CA ALA A 192 2.77 14.47 12.28
C ALA A 192 2.58 15.01 10.86
N VAL A 193 2.70 14.17 9.83
CA VAL A 193 2.47 14.53 8.42
C VAL A 193 1.01 15.00 8.21
N ALA A 194 0.04 14.32 8.83
CA ALA A 194 -1.37 14.70 8.80
C ALA A 194 -1.61 16.06 9.48
N VAL A 195 -1.01 16.31 10.65
CA VAL A 195 -1.09 17.59 11.38
C VAL A 195 -0.46 18.73 10.57
N LEU A 196 0.66 18.46 9.89
CA LEU A 196 1.32 19.43 9.02
C LEU A 196 0.56 19.69 7.71
N GLY A 197 -0.50 18.91 7.42
CA GLY A 197 -1.30 19.08 6.21
C GLY A 197 -0.53 18.81 4.91
N LEU A 198 0.51 17.96 4.98
CA LEU A 198 1.38 17.64 3.85
C LEU A 198 0.70 16.75 2.78
N ASP A 199 -0.58 16.42 2.96
CA ASP A 199 -1.43 15.77 1.97
C ASP A 199 -1.47 16.54 0.63
N PHE A 200 -1.29 17.86 0.65
CA PHE A 200 -1.17 18.67 -0.56
C PHE A 200 -0.07 18.17 -1.52
N VAL A 201 0.99 17.55 -0.99
CA VAL A 201 2.12 17.04 -1.77
C VAL A 201 1.69 15.86 -2.64
N THR A 202 0.75 15.02 -2.20
CA THR A 202 0.33 13.85 -2.97
C THR A 202 -0.39 14.23 -4.26
N THR A 203 -1.01 15.42 -4.31
CA THR A 203 -1.62 15.99 -5.53
C THR A 203 -0.58 16.31 -6.61
N TYR A 204 0.71 16.41 -6.26
CA TYR A 204 1.81 16.66 -7.20
C TYR A 204 2.49 15.39 -7.69
N PHE A 205 2.07 14.21 -7.22
CA PHE A 205 2.59 12.96 -7.76
C PHE A 205 2.02 12.75 -9.15
N SER A 206 2.91 12.75 -10.15
CA SER A 206 2.52 12.42 -11.51
C SER A 206 2.26 10.93 -11.66
N ASP A 207 1.42 10.55 -12.63
CA ASP A 207 1.11 9.15 -12.89
C ASP A 207 2.38 8.37 -13.27
N GLU A 208 3.35 9.01 -13.94
CA GLU A 208 4.64 8.42 -14.29
C GLU A 208 5.50 8.14 -13.05
N LEU A 209 5.47 9.02 -12.04
CA LEU A 209 6.18 8.81 -10.77
C LEU A 209 5.63 7.57 -10.04
N VAL A 210 4.31 7.47 -9.94
CA VAL A 210 3.63 6.35 -9.27
C VAL A 210 3.85 5.05 -10.06
N GLY A 211 3.75 5.10 -11.39
CA GLY A 211 4.05 3.98 -12.28
C GLY A 211 5.51 3.50 -12.19
N GLY A 212 6.46 4.42 -12.14
CA GLY A 212 7.89 4.12 -11.96
C GLY A 212 8.19 3.52 -10.59
N PHE A 213 7.62 4.08 -9.52
CA PHE A 213 7.77 3.56 -8.17
C PHE A 213 7.19 2.14 -8.03
N THR A 214 5.98 1.90 -8.53
CA THR A 214 5.32 0.59 -8.46
C THR A 214 6.05 -0.47 -9.28
N THR A 215 6.55 -0.12 -10.47
CA THR A 215 7.36 -1.03 -11.31
C THR A 215 8.72 -1.36 -10.66
N GLY A 216 9.38 -0.36 -10.07
CA GLY A 216 10.62 -0.59 -9.32
C GLY A 216 10.40 -1.45 -8.08
N ALA A 217 9.30 -1.19 -7.36
CA ALA A 217 8.90 -1.96 -6.19
C ALA A 217 8.57 -3.42 -6.54
N SER A 218 7.85 -3.68 -7.64
CA SER A 218 7.53 -5.04 -8.08
C SER A 218 8.79 -5.82 -8.47
N MET A 219 9.72 -5.20 -9.20
CA MET A 219 11.01 -5.81 -9.53
C MET A 219 11.84 -6.11 -8.27
N HIS A 220 11.89 -5.18 -7.31
CA HIS A 220 12.59 -5.41 -6.04
C HIS A 220 11.98 -6.56 -5.23
N VAL A 221 10.65 -6.67 -5.17
CA VAL A 221 9.97 -7.82 -4.55
C VAL A 221 10.32 -9.10 -5.28
N PHE A 222 10.21 -9.13 -6.61
CA PHE A 222 10.53 -10.30 -7.43
C PHE A 222 11.95 -10.83 -7.18
N ILE A 223 12.97 -9.97 -7.24
CA ILE A 223 14.36 -10.35 -6.96
C ILE A 223 14.50 -10.91 -5.54
N THR A 224 13.79 -10.34 -4.57
CA THR A 224 13.89 -10.78 -3.17
C THR A 224 13.23 -12.14 -2.93
N GLN A 225 12.14 -12.46 -3.65
CA GLN A 225 11.45 -13.75 -3.56
C GLN A 225 12.13 -14.86 -4.38
N PHE A 226 12.95 -14.51 -5.39
CA PHE A 226 13.57 -15.49 -6.27
C PHE A 226 14.49 -16.48 -5.52
N LYS A 227 15.10 -16.06 -4.41
CA LYS A 227 15.90 -16.94 -3.54
C LYS A 227 15.04 -18.08 -2.95
N ASP A 228 13.79 -17.79 -2.60
CA ASP A 228 12.87 -18.73 -1.95
C ASP A 228 12.30 -19.71 -3.00
N ILE A 229 12.10 -19.24 -4.24
CA ILE A 229 11.73 -20.07 -5.41
C ILE A 229 12.83 -21.09 -5.75
N THR A 230 14.09 -20.65 -5.73
CA THR A 230 15.25 -21.49 -6.08
C THR A 230 15.74 -22.39 -4.93
N GLY A 231 15.24 -22.17 -3.71
CA GLY A 231 15.60 -22.97 -2.53
C GLY A 231 17.08 -22.86 -2.14
N ILE A 232 17.73 -21.73 -2.46
CA ILE A 232 19.15 -21.51 -2.12
C ILE A 232 19.24 -20.97 -0.69
N TYR A 233 19.70 -21.80 0.24
CA TYR A 233 19.97 -21.43 1.62
C TYR A 233 21.44 -21.01 1.81
N GLY A 234 21.70 -20.04 2.69
CA GLY A 234 23.06 -19.60 3.04
C GLY A 234 23.63 -18.44 2.20
N LEU A 235 22.82 -17.76 1.38
CA LEU A 235 23.25 -16.51 0.75
C LEU A 235 23.42 -15.42 1.82
N PRO A 236 24.56 -14.69 1.85
CA PRO A 236 24.72 -13.56 2.75
C PRO A 236 23.61 -12.55 2.44
N ARG A 237 22.72 -12.31 3.41
CA ARG A 237 21.65 -11.32 3.30
C ARG A 237 22.28 -9.93 3.34
N ARG A 238 22.85 -9.49 2.22
CA ARG A 238 23.49 -8.18 2.09
C ARG A 238 22.46 -7.09 2.32
N ASP A 239 22.76 -6.32 3.35
CA ASP A 239 21.88 -5.32 3.91
C ASP A 239 21.72 -4.11 3.00
N GLY A 240 20.54 -3.49 3.05
CA GLY A 240 20.12 -2.42 2.13
C GLY A 240 21.02 -1.17 2.10
N PRO A 241 20.73 -0.24 1.16
CA PRO A 241 21.55 0.93 0.85
C PRO A 241 21.86 1.85 2.03
N ALA A 242 21.15 1.79 3.16
CA ALA A 242 21.40 2.67 4.29
C ALA A 242 22.79 2.49 4.94
N ASN A 243 23.32 1.26 5.02
CA ASN A 243 24.69 1.04 5.53
C ASN A 243 25.72 1.46 4.49
N ALA A 244 25.44 1.21 3.21
CA ALA A 244 26.28 1.68 2.11
C ALA A 244 26.23 3.21 1.94
N LEU A 245 25.11 3.87 2.25
CA LEU A 245 24.95 5.33 2.25
C LEU A 245 25.72 5.95 3.40
N LEU A 246 25.62 5.39 4.62
CA LEU A 246 26.42 5.83 5.76
C LEU A 246 27.92 5.63 5.50
N VAL A 247 28.32 4.49 4.92
CA VAL A 247 29.71 4.23 4.51
C VAL A 247 30.13 5.18 3.37
N SER A 248 29.28 5.43 2.37
CA SER A 248 29.55 6.36 1.27
C SER A 248 29.63 7.83 1.73
N PHE A 249 28.85 8.23 2.74
CA PHE A 249 28.91 9.56 3.35
C PHE A 249 30.22 9.73 4.15
N ARG A 250 30.66 8.68 4.85
CA ARG A 250 31.93 8.64 5.57
C ARG A 250 33.15 8.53 4.63
N SER A 251 32.98 7.98 3.43
CA SER A 251 34.05 7.69 2.46
C SER A 251 34.09 8.62 1.24
N GLY A 252 33.33 9.72 1.23
CA GLY A 252 33.40 10.76 0.19
C GLY A 252 32.98 10.35 -1.23
N THR A 253 32.40 9.16 -1.42
CA THR A 253 32.06 8.62 -2.75
C THR A 253 30.55 8.73 -2.99
N PHE A 254 30.06 9.96 -3.19
CA PHE A 254 28.64 10.28 -3.34
C PHE A 254 28.01 9.77 -4.66
N LEU A 255 28.83 9.50 -5.69
CA LEU A 255 28.33 9.29 -7.06
C LEU A 255 27.93 7.85 -7.43
N LYS A 256 28.15 6.85 -6.56
CA LYS A 256 27.69 5.47 -6.81
C LYS A 256 26.38 5.24 -6.06
N LEU A 257 25.24 5.24 -6.77
CA LEU A 257 23.92 4.86 -6.23
C LEU A 257 24.02 3.53 -5.46
N PRO A 258 24.08 3.54 -4.11
CA PRO A 258 24.34 2.34 -3.33
C PRO A 258 23.16 1.36 -3.37
N GLY A 259 21.95 1.85 -3.65
CA GLY A 259 20.73 1.02 -3.73
C GLY A 259 20.63 0.16 -4.99
N PHE A 260 21.01 0.72 -6.14
CA PHE A 260 20.99 -0.03 -7.40
C PHE A 260 22.12 -1.07 -7.43
N MET A 261 23.34 -0.69 -7.03
CA MET A 261 24.47 -1.64 -6.98
C MET A 261 24.26 -2.79 -5.99
N THR A 262 23.64 -2.57 -4.83
CA THR A 262 23.36 -3.66 -3.87
C THR A 262 22.29 -4.63 -4.39
N THR A 263 21.30 -4.13 -5.14
CA THR A 263 20.29 -4.99 -5.77
C THR A 263 20.90 -5.80 -6.92
N LEU A 264 21.74 -5.17 -7.76
CA LEU A 264 22.49 -5.87 -8.79
C LEU A 264 23.45 -6.91 -8.19
N GLN A 265 24.05 -6.62 -7.04
CA GLN A 265 24.93 -7.56 -6.38
C GLN A 265 24.16 -8.76 -5.80
N LYS A 266 22.94 -8.57 -5.30
CA LYS A 266 22.05 -9.69 -4.96
C LYS A 266 21.73 -10.55 -6.18
N VAL A 267 21.46 -9.93 -7.32
CA VAL A 267 21.24 -10.66 -8.59
C VAL A 267 22.50 -11.41 -9.00
N TYR A 268 23.69 -10.80 -8.87
CA TYR A 268 24.96 -11.44 -9.16
C TYR A 268 25.22 -12.65 -8.24
N ASP A 269 25.04 -12.48 -6.93
CA ASP A 269 25.21 -13.54 -5.93
C ASP A 269 24.21 -14.69 -6.16
N LEU A 270 22.99 -14.35 -6.58
CA LEU A 270 21.96 -15.32 -6.94
C LEU A 270 22.32 -16.10 -8.21
N CYS A 271 22.67 -15.40 -9.29
CA CYS A 271 23.08 -16.02 -10.55
C CYS A 271 24.29 -16.95 -10.37
N ARG A 272 25.25 -16.56 -9.52
CA ARG A 272 26.42 -17.38 -9.22
C ARG A 272 26.10 -18.64 -8.43
N ASN A 273 25.03 -18.63 -7.63
CA ASN A 273 24.62 -19.77 -6.81
C ASN A 273 23.44 -20.56 -7.41
N ILE A 274 22.93 -20.20 -8.61
CA ILE A 274 21.92 -20.99 -9.35
C ILE A 274 22.27 -22.48 -9.44
N PRO A 275 23.53 -22.91 -9.68
CA PRO A 275 23.86 -24.32 -9.75
C PRO A 275 23.65 -25.10 -8.44
N ARG A 276 23.51 -24.41 -7.31
CA ARG A 276 23.24 -25.00 -5.98
C ARG A 276 21.74 -24.99 -5.63
N ALA A 277 20.88 -24.61 -6.56
CA ALA A 277 19.44 -24.58 -6.35
C ALA A 277 18.89 -25.98 -6.03
N ASN A 278 17.95 -26.04 -5.09
CA ASN A 278 17.25 -27.27 -4.80
C ASN A 278 16.21 -27.53 -5.91
N LEU A 279 16.44 -28.58 -6.70
CA LEU A 279 15.56 -28.91 -7.83
C LEU A 279 14.14 -29.26 -7.38
N MET A 280 13.95 -29.81 -6.18
CA MET A 280 12.62 -30.13 -5.66
C MET A 280 11.83 -28.86 -5.34
N THR A 281 12.44 -27.89 -4.66
CA THR A 281 11.83 -26.59 -4.36
C THR A 281 11.52 -25.81 -5.65
N LEU A 282 12.43 -25.88 -6.63
CA LEU A 282 12.23 -25.25 -7.94
C LEU A 282 11.07 -25.90 -8.71
N GLY A 283 10.98 -27.23 -8.73
CA GLY A 283 9.87 -27.96 -9.35
C GLY A 283 8.53 -27.62 -8.70
N MET A 284 8.49 -27.60 -7.36
CA MET A 284 7.29 -27.27 -6.59
C MET A 284 6.81 -25.84 -6.82
N SER A 285 7.73 -24.88 -6.80
CA SER A 285 7.40 -23.48 -7.09
C SER A 285 6.94 -23.29 -8.54
N ALA A 286 7.57 -23.95 -9.51
CA ALA A 286 7.15 -23.91 -10.92
C ALA A 286 5.73 -24.49 -11.12
N VAL A 287 5.43 -25.64 -10.52
CA VAL A 287 4.08 -26.25 -10.57
C VAL A 287 3.06 -25.34 -9.90
N THR A 288 3.38 -24.78 -8.74
CA THR A 288 2.48 -23.87 -8.01
C THR A 288 2.19 -22.61 -8.83
N ILE A 289 3.22 -21.99 -9.41
CA ILE A 289 3.07 -20.81 -10.27
C ILE A 289 2.21 -21.15 -11.49
N LEU A 290 2.45 -22.29 -12.13
CA LEU A 290 1.66 -22.74 -13.28
C LEU A 290 0.19 -22.94 -12.92
N VAL A 291 -0.10 -23.61 -11.80
CA VAL A 291 -1.47 -23.81 -11.30
C VAL A 291 -2.15 -22.49 -11.00
N LEU A 292 -1.44 -21.53 -10.40
CA LEU A 292 -1.98 -20.20 -10.10
C LEU A 292 -2.26 -19.40 -11.37
N ILE A 293 -1.36 -19.43 -12.36
CA ILE A 293 -1.54 -18.75 -13.66
C ILE A 293 -2.74 -19.37 -14.40
N ILE A 294 -2.81 -20.70 -14.50
CA ILE A 294 -3.94 -21.38 -15.16
C ILE A 294 -5.24 -21.06 -14.41
N GLY A 295 -5.23 -21.12 -13.08
CA GLY A 295 -6.37 -20.79 -12.25
C GLY A 295 -6.87 -19.37 -12.46
N LYS A 296 -5.99 -18.38 -12.34
CA LYS A 296 -6.35 -16.96 -12.43
C LYS A 296 -6.63 -16.49 -13.86
N ASP A 297 -5.81 -16.85 -14.83
CA ASP A 297 -5.91 -16.28 -16.19
C ASP A 297 -6.80 -17.12 -17.11
N LEU A 298 -6.90 -18.44 -16.88
CA LEU A 298 -7.63 -19.34 -17.77
C LEU A 298 -8.99 -19.76 -17.19
N VAL A 299 -9.01 -20.14 -15.91
CA VAL A 299 -10.21 -20.68 -15.24
C VAL A 299 -11.09 -19.56 -14.70
N ASN A 300 -10.54 -18.58 -13.98
CA ASN A 300 -11.32 -17.50 -13.39
C ASN A 300 -12.22 -16.75 -14.39
N PRO A 301 -11.76 -16.28 -15.57
CA PRO A 301 -12.64 -15.59 -16.51
C PRO A 301 -13.70 -16.49 -17.14
N ARG A 302 -13.49 -17.82 -17.17
CA ARG A 302 -14.52 -18.78 -17.61
C ARG A 302 -15.55 -19.03 -16.52
N VAL A 303 -15.12 -19.13 -15.27
CA VAL A 303 -16.00 -19.31 -14.11
C VAL A 303 -16.81 -18.05 -13.85
N GLN A 304 -16.23 -16.86 -14.02
CA GLN A 304 -16.91 -15.59 -13.79
C GLN A 304 -18.14 -15.39 -14.71
N LYS A 305 -18.16 -16.06 -15.87
CA LYS A 305 -19.35 -16.10 -16.75
C LYS A 305 -20.53 -16.88 -16.16
N ARG A 306 -20.28 -17.77 -15.19
CA ARG A 306 -21.26 -18.69 -14.60
C ARG A 306 -21.53 -18.41 -13.11
N CYS A 307 -20.56 -17.85 -12.40
CA CYS A 307 -20.66 -17.50 -10.99
C CYS A 307 -19.97 -16.14 -10.74
N PRO A 308 -20.62 -15.18 -10.06
CA PRO A 308 -20.05 -13.87 -9.78
C PRO A 308 -18.96 -13.90 -8.68
N VAL A 309 -18.71 -15.07 -8.06
CA VAL A 309 -17.78 -15.23 -6.94
C VAL A 309 -16.38 -15.59 -7.47
N PRO A 310 -15.33 -14.80 -7.14
CA PRO A 310 -13.96 -15.17 -7.50
C PRO A 310 -13.49 -16.39 -6.69
N ILE A 311 -12.80 -17.32 -7.36
CA ILE A 311 -12.28 -18.53 -6.69
C ILE A 311 -10.94 -18.21 -6.03
N PRO A 312 -10.75 -18.52 -4.73
CA PRO A 312 -9.47 -18.32 -4.04
C PRO A 312 -8.46 -19.43 -4.39
N PHE A 313 -7.87 -19.35 -5.59
CA PHE A 313 -6.88 -20.33 -6.08
C PHE A 313 -5.65 -20.45 -5.18
N GLU A 314 -5.27 -19.39 -4.47
CA GLU A 314 -4.14 -19.38 -3.55
C GLU A 314 -4.35 -20.34 -2.36
N LEU A 315 -5.55 -20.33 -1.78
CA LEU A 315 -5.90 -21.24 -0.69
C LEU A 315 -5.95 -22.69 -1.19
N LEU A 316 -6.51 -22.92 -2.38
CA LEU A 316 -6.58 -24.24 -2.99
C LEU A 316 -5.18 -24.80 -3.26
N ALA A 317 -4.26 -23.97 -3.76
CA ALA A 317 -2.88 -24.36 -3.97
C ALA A 317 -2.21 -24.75 -2.64
N VAL A 318 -2.30 -23.90 -1.62
CA VAL A 318 -1.70 -24.16 -0.29
C VAL A 318 -2.27 -25.43 0.34
N SER A 319 -3.60 -25.57 0.38
CA SER A 319 -4.28 -26.72 1.00
C SER A 319 -4.02 -28.05 0.27
N ARG A 320 -3.93 -28.04 -1.06
CA ARG A 320 -3.71 -29.28 -1.82
C ARG A 320 -2.25 -29.69 -1.84
N LEU A 321 -1.32 -28.73 -1.92
CA LEU A 321 0.11 -29.02 -1.89
C LEU A 321 0.54 -29.49 -0.51
N SER A 322 -0.06 -28.99 0.59
CA SER A 322 0.23 -29.49 1.95
C SER A 322 -0.26 -30.91 2.22
N HIS A 323 -1.12 -31.47 1.37
CA HIS A 323 -1.60 -32.85 1.48
C HIS A 323 -0.86 -33.82 0.56
N LEU A 324 -0.12 -33.30 -0.43
CA LEU A 324 0.64 -34.10 -1.40
C LEU A 324 2.07 -34.41 -0.92
N PHE A 325 2.52 -33.80 0.18
CA PHE A 325 3.84 -33.90 0.78
C PHE A 325 3.73 -33.91 2.29
#